data_AF-A0A2T5V570-F1
#
_entry.id   AF-A0A2T5V570-F1
#
_cell.length_a   1.000
_cell.length_b   1.000
_cell.length_c   1.000
_cell.angle_alpha   90.00
_cell.angle_beta   90.00
_cell.angle_gamma   90.00
#
_symmetry.space_group_name_H-M   'P 1'
#
loop_
_entity.id
_entity.type
_entity.pdbx_description
1 polymer ?
#
loop_
_entity_poly.entity_id
_entity_poly.type
_entity_poly.pdbx_seq_one_letter_code
_entity_poly.pdbx_strand_id
1 'polypeptide(L)'
;MTYPNPYDPYKRTDLSDNERTLLTFMRDCMHGGDLSLINDMVAEDYIQHTPGIGQGRAGLHAYISQIGHRRPGWRDWRPIQLFASGDFVILHKLLPKVVIADFMRFNADGLMAEHWDVVQPLPEPGYDPMKPSSENLDRFRALFAIAD
;
A
#
# COMPACT_ATOMS: atom_id res chain seq x y z
N MET A 1 -24.10 3.34 -0.13
CA MET A 1 -24.06 1.90 -0.50
C MET A 1 -22.62 1.45 -0.41
N THR A 2 -22.35 0.34 0.29
CA THR A 2 -21.03 -0.29 0.28
C THR A 2 -20.99 -1.27 -0.90
N TYR A 3 -20.06 -1.09 -1.83
CA TYR A 3 -19.91 -2.02 -2.95
C TYR A 3 -19.18 -3.27 -2.45
N PRO A 4 -19.65 -4.48 -2.80
CA PRO A 4 -19.02 -5.71 -2.34
C PRO A 4 -17.59 -5.81 -2.90
N ASN A 5 -16.66 -6.25 -2.06
CA ASN A 5 -15.30 -6.56 -2.47
C ASN A 5 -15.07 -8.09 -2.37
N PRO A 6 -15.19 -8.84 -3.48
CA PRO A 6 -14.87 -10.27 -3.49
C PRO A 6 -13.36 -10.55 -3.43
N TYR A 7 -12.53 -9.53 -3.65
CA TYR A 7 -11.07 -9.61 -3.68
C TYR A 7 -10.41 -9.15 -2.38
N ASP A 8 -11.23 -8.88 -1.35
CA ASP A 8 -10.78 -8.47 -0.02
C ASP A 8 -9.73 -9.46 0.52
N PRO A 9 -8.48 -9.03 0.73
CA PRO A 9 -7.42 -9.93 1.16
C PRO A 9 -7.71 -10.63 2.48
N TYR A 10 -8.52 -10.02 3.37
CA TYR A 10 -8.89 -10.66 4.64
C TYR A 10 -9.91 -11.79 4.49
N LYS A 11 -10.55 -11.93 3.32
CA LYS A 11 -11.50 -13.01 3.02
C LYS A 11 -10.88 -14.13 2.19
N ARG A 12 -9.65 -13.94 1.69
CA ARG A 12 -8.92 -14.95 0.91
C ARG A 12 -8.36 -16.05 1.82
N THR A 13 -8.51 -17.29 1.40
CA THR A 13 -7.98 -18.47 2.10
C THR A 13 -6.67 -18.98 1.49
N ASP A 14 -6.31 -18.47 0.31
CA ASP A 14 -5.25 -18.95 -0.56
C ASP A 14 -4.02 -18.02 -0.59
N LEU A 15 -3.87 -17.12 0.39
CA LEU A 15 -2.71 -16.23 0.46
C LEU A 15 -1.41 -17.03 0.60
N SER A 16 -0.42 -16.69 -0.22
CA SER A 16 0.97 -17.09 -0.06
C SER A 16 1.58 -16.53 1.22
N ASP A 17 2.75 -17.05 1.60
CA ASP A 17 3.46 -16.55 2.79
C ASP A 17 3.88 -15.08 2.64
N ASN A 18 4.37 -14.68 1.46
CA ASN A 18 4.74 -13.29 1.17
C ASN A 18 3.52 -12.34 1.26
N GLU A 19 2.36 -12.77 0.74
CA GLU A 19 1.11 -12.02 0.87
C GLU A 19 0.71 -11.85 2.34
N ARG A 20 0.82 -12.89 3.15
CA ARG A 20 0.54 -12.84 4.61
C ARG A 20 1.52 -11.94 5.34
N THR A 21 2.81 -12.00 5.01
CA THR A 21 3.84 -11.14 5.59
C THR A 21 3.56 -9.67 5.29
N LEU A 22 3.28 -9.31 4.02
CA LEU A 22 2.97 -7.92 3.67
C LEU A 22 1.70 -7.42 4.38
N LEU A 23 0.63 -8.24 4.41
CA LEU A 23 -0.60 -7.86 5.10
C LEU A 23 -0.38 -7.64 6.60
N THR A 24 0.39 -8.54 7.23
CA THR A 24 0.72 -8.47 8.65
C THR A 24 1.54 -7.22 8.95
N PHE A 25 2.58 -6.94 8.16
CA PHE A 25 3.38 -5.73 8.30
C PHE A 25 2.53 -4.47 8.15
N MET A 26 1.63 -4.42 7.16
CA MET A 26 0.74 -3.27 6.98
C MET A 26 -0.20 -3.09 8.16
N ARG A 27 -0.82 -4.18 8.64
CA ARG A 27 -1.77 -4.15 9.76
C ARG A 27 -1.13 -3.78 11.08
N ASP A 28 -0.01 -4.41 11.41
CA ASP A 28 0.55 -4.38 12.77
C ASP A 28 1.69 -3.36 12.91
N CYS A 29 2.50 -3.18 11.87
CA CYS A 29 3.59 -2.20 11.88
C CYS A 29 3.12 -0.83 11.36
N MET A 30 2.85 -0.73 10.05
CA MET A 30 2.55 0.56 9.38
C MET A 30 1.29 1.21 9.96
N HIS A 31 0.25 0.42 10.19
CA HIS A 31 -1.06 0.89 10.67
C HIS A 31 -1.43 0.41 12.08
N GLY A 32 -0.55 -0.37 12.73
CA GLY A 32 -0.77 -0.90 14.09
C GLY A 32 0.14 -0.28 15.16
N GLY A 33 1.32 0.19 14.78
CA GLY A 33 2.26 0.85 15.70
C GLY A 33 3.44 -0.02 16.16
N ASP A 34 3.47 -1.29 15.78
CA ASP A 34 4.53 -2.21 16.20
C ASP A 34 5.78 -2.07 15.30
N LEU A 35 6.70 -1.20 15.69
CA LEU A 35 7.97 -0.98 14.98
C LEU A 35 8.94 -2.16 15.10
N SER A 36 8.73 -3.10 16.04
CA SER A 36 9.64 -4.24 16.20
C SER A 36 9.65 -5.15 14.96
N LEU A 37 8.51 -5.25 14.28
CA LEU A 37 8.33 -6.02 13.05
C LEU A 37 9.23 -5.57 11.89
N ILE A 38 9.82 -4.36 11.94
CA ILE A 38 10.80 -3.93 10.93
C ILE A 38 12.04 -4.83 10.99
N ASN A 39 12.48 -5.25 12.17
CA ASN A 39 13.65 -6.12 12.29
C ASN A 39 13.37 -7.55 11.85
N ASP A 40 12.12 -7.99 12.00
CA ASP A 40 11.73 -9.38 11.75
C ASP A 40 11.27 -9.62 10.30
N MET A 41 10.71 -8.60 9.63
CA MET A 41 10.04 -8.78 8.34
C MET A 41 10.68 -8.02 7.17
N VAL A 42 11.63 -7.13 7.43
CA VAL A 42 12.29 -6.31 6.40
C VAL A 42 13.76 -6.71 6.29
N ALA A 43 14.29 -6.84 5.09
CA ALA A 43 15.71 -7.12 4.88
C ALA A 43 16.58 -5.96 5.39
N GLU A 44 17.79 -6.26 5.89
CA GLU A 44 18.69 -5.20 6.39
C GLU A 44 19.08 -4.21 5.27
N ASP A 45 19.34 -4.75 4.08
CA ASP A 45 19.69 -4.06 2.84
C ASP A 45 18.47 -3.61 2.01
N TYR A 46 17.31 -3.44 2.65
CA TYR A 46 16.07 -3.04 1.99
C TYR A 46 16.23 -1.80 1.10
N ILE A 47 15.82 -1.94 -0.16
CA ILE A 47 15.90 -0.90 -1.17
C ILE A 47 14.56 -0.15 -1.25
N GLN A 48 14.60 1.17 -1.07
CA GLN A 48 13.43 2.03 -1.08
C GLN A 48 13.44 2.98 -2.29
N HIS A 49 12.36 2.98 -3.05
CA HIS A 49 12.23 3.83 -4.24
C HIS A 49 11.29 5.02 -4.05
N THR A 50 10.46 5.03 -3.01
CA THR A 50 9.58 6.17 -2.70
C THR A 50 10.41 7.42 -2.41
N PRO A 51 10.25 8.51 -3.19
CA PRO A 51 11.03 9.73 -3.00
C PRO A 51 10.89 10.30 -1.58
N GLY A 52 12.02 10.60 -0.94
CA GLY A 52 12.07 11.19 0.39
C GLY A 52 12.12 10.19 1.56
N ILE A 53 11.97 8.89 1.30
CA ILE A 53 12.18 7.85 2.32
C ILE A 53 13.64 7.34 2.20
N GLY A 54 14.31 7.17 3.35
CA GLY A 54 15.67 6.64 3.40
C GLY A 54 15.76 5.14 3.11
N GLN A 55 16.98 4.66 2.87
CA GLN A 55 17.26 3.24 2.57
C GLN A 55 17.34 2.37 3.84
N GLY A 56 17.23 1.05 3.64
CA GLY A 56 17.34 0.03 4.67
C GLY A 56 16.26 0.14 5.76
N ARG A 57 16.38 -0.73 6.78
CA ARG A 57 15.50 -0.68 7.96
C ARG A 57 15.48 0.69 8.64
N ALA A 58 16.63 1.36 8.70
CA ALA A 58 16.77 2.66 9.35
C ALA A 58 15.92 3.75 8.68
N GLY A 59 15.95 3.84 7.35
CA GLY A 59 15.16 4.80 6.59
C GLY A 59 13.66 4.54 6.71
N LEU A 60 13.25 3.27 6.63
CA LEU A 60 11.85 2.88 6.83
C LEU A 60 11.38 3.20 8.26
N HIS A 61 12.17 2.85 9.28
CA HIS A 61 11.87 3.16 10.67
C HIS A 61 11.71 4.66 10.91
N ALA A 62 12.64 5.47 10.38
CA ALA A 62 12.56 6.93 10.49
C ALA A 62 11.27 7.48 9.86
N TYR A 63 10.92 7.01 8.66
CA TYR A 63 9.68 7.42 8.00
C TYR A 63 8.44 7.04 8.82
N ILE A 64 8.32 5.78 9.25
CA ILE A 64 7.13 5.32 9.97
C ILE A 64 6.98 6.07 11.31
N SER A 65 8.04 6.18 12.10
CA SER A 65 8.00 6.79 13.44
C SER A 65 7.81 8.32 13.42
N GLN A 66 8.39 9.01 12.45
CA GLN A 66 8.34 10.48 12.39
C GLN A 66 7.17 11.00 11.57
N ILE A 67 6.75 10.26 10.54
CA ILE A 67 5.69 10.68 9.61
C ILE A 67 4.53 9.69 9.66
N GLY A 68 4.76 8.42 9.31
CA GLY A 68 3.73 7.40 9.11
C GLY A 68 2.66 7.36 10.21
N HIS A 69 3.10 7.14 11.46
CA HIS A 69 2.26 7.04 12.66
C HIS A 69 1.74 8.39 13.20
N ARG A 70 2.18 9.52 12.63
CA ARG A 70 1.74 10.86 13.04
C ARG A 70 0.70 11.46 12.09
N ARG A 71 0.50 10.85 10.92
CA ARG A 71 -0.52 11.30 9.96
C ARG A 71 -1.92 11.16 10.56
N PRO A 72 -2.82 12.15 10.36
CA PRO A 72 -4.22 12.01 10.74
C PRO A 72 -4.85 10.79 10.06
N GLY A 73 -5.56 9.97 10.83
CA GLY A 73 -6.19 8.75 10.33
C GLY A 73 -5.20 7.67 9.87
N TRP A 74 -3.97 7.67 10.37
CA TRP A 74 -2.98 6.66 9.97
C TRP A 74 -3.38 5.22 10.31
N ARG A 75 -4.34 4.99 11.20
CA ARG A 75 -4.92 3.66 11.46
C ARG A 75 -6.10 3.34 10.55
N ASP A 76 -6.65 4.34 9.87
CA ASP A 76 -7.78 4.20 8.99
C ASP A 76 -7.26 3.78 7.62
N TRP A 77 -7.31 2.49 7.34
CA TRP A 77 -6.93 1.95 6.05
C TRP A 77 -7.75 0.70 5.73
N ARG A 78 -7.82 0.37 4.44
CA ARG A 78 -8.49 -0.84 3.95
C ARG A 78 -7.68 -1.45 2.81
N PRO A 79 -7.23 -2.72 2.91
CA PRO A 79 -6.72 -3.43 1.75
C PRO A 79 -7.88 -3.69 0.78
N ILE A 80 -7.67 -3.41 -0.50
CA ILE A 80 -8.67 -3.58 -1.55
C ILE A 80 -8.41 -4.89 -2.27
N GLN A 81 -7.19 -5.09 -2.74
CA GLN A 81 -6.78 -6.28 -3.48
C GLN A 81 -5.30 -6.54 -3.21
N LEU A 82 -4.91 -7.80 -3.34
CA LEU A 82 -3.56 -8.26 -3.12
C LEU A 82 -3.25 -9.37 -4.13
N PHE A 83 -2.09 -9.28 -4.76
CA PHE A 83 -1.65 -10.23 -5.79
C PHE A 83 -0.18 -10.57 -5.57
N ALA A 84 0.18 -11.83 -5.76
CA ALA A 84 1.57 -12.26 -5.83
C ALA A 84 1.93 -12.77 -7.23
N SER A 85 3.17 -12.50 -7.65
CA SER A 85 3.78 -13.08 -8.85
C SER A 85 5.27 -13.28 -8.60
N GLY A 86 5.70 -14.54 -8.51
CA GLY A 86 7.07 -14.85 -8.09
C GLY A 86 7.34 -14.32 -6.68
N ASP A 87 8.42 -13.54 -6.54
CA ASP A 87 8.83 -12.89 -5.30
C ASP A 87 8.19 -11.50 -5.09
N PHE A 88 7.31 -11.05 -5.98
CA PHE A 88 6.61 -9.78 -5.85
C PHE A 88 5.21 -9.95 -5.25
N VAL A 89 4.83 -9.01 -4.40
CA VAL A 89 3.47 -8.81 -3.92
C VAL A 89 3.05 -7.37 -4.20
N ILE A 90 1.86 -7.20 -4.76
CA ILE A 90 1.25 -5.90 -5.03
C ILE A 90 0.05 -5.73 -4.11
N LEU A 91 0.04 -4.67 -3.31
CA LEU A 91 -1.08 -4.29 -2.45
C LEU A 91 -1.74 -3.02 -2.96
N HIS A 92 -3.01 -3.11 -3.32
CA HIS A 92 -3.86 -1.94 -3.54
C HIS A 92 -4.61 -1.63 -2.24
N LYS A 93 -4.40 -0.45 -1.66
CA LYS A 93 -5.03 -0.03 -0.40
C LYS A 93 -5.62 1.37 -0.46
N LEU A 94 -6.67 1.59 0.34
CA LEU A 94 -7.36 2.86 0.48
C LEU A 94 -7.09 3.45 1.88
N LEU A 95 -6.78 4.74 1.91
CA LEU A 95 -6.68 5.58 3.10
C LEU A 95 -7.61 6.79 2.96
N PRO A 96 -7.90 7.54 4.04
CA PRO A 96 -8.82 8.69 4.00
C PRO A 96 -8.51 9.79 2.98
N LYS A 97 -7.25 9.89 2.52
CA LYS A 97 -6.80 10.95 1.61
C LYS A 97 -6.16 10.46 0.32
N VAL A 98 -5.77 9.18 0.27
CA VAL A 98 -5.01 8.63 -0.85
C VAL A 98 -5.41 7.19 -1.11
N VAL A 99 -5.28 6.77 -2.36
CA VAL A 99 -5.25 5.38 -2.78
C VAL A 99 -3.82 5.04 -3.18
N ILE A 100 -3.33 3.88 -2.75
CA ILE A 100 -1.93 3.48 -2.92
C ILE A 100 -1.88 2.09 -3.55
N ALA A 101 -0.99 1.92 -4.52
CA ALA A 101 -0.48 0.62 -4.93
C ALA A 101 0.96 0.48 -4.45
N ASP A 102 1.22 -0.43 -3.51
CA ASP A 102 2.58 -0.81 -3.10
C ASP A 102 3.04 -2.02 -3.90
N PHE A 103 4.28 -1.98 -4.36
CA PHE A 103 4.97 -3.10 -5.00
C PHE A 103 6.10 -3.52 -4.07
N MET A 104 6.02 -4.73 -3.55
CA MET A 104 6.98 -5.26 -2.58
C MET A 104 7.65 -6.50 -3.15
N ARG A 105 8.98 -6.48 -3.29
CA ARG A 105 9.77 -7.67 -3.59
C ARG A 105 10.25 -8.32 -2.31
N PHE A 106 10.26 -9.64 -2.28
CA PHE A 106 10.76 -10.45 -1.18
C PHE A 106 12.09 -11.11 -1.56
N ASN A 107 12.99 -11.32 -0.60
CA ASN A 107 14.19 -12.12 -0.82
C ASN A 107 13.91 -13.61 -0.57
N ALA A 108 14.93 -14.46 -0.75
CA ALA A 108 14.82 -15.91 -0.57
C ALA A 108 14.46 -16.35 0.87
N ASP A 109 14.71 -15.48 1.86
CA ASP A 109 14.37 -15.73 3.27
C ASP A 109 12.94 -15.29 3.62
N GLY A 110 12.18 -14.78 2.63
CA GLY A 110 10.81 -14.28 2.85
C GLY A 110 10.75 -12.90 3.51
N LEU A 111 11.85 -12.13 3.49
CA LEU A 111 11.90 -10.76 4.00
C LEU A 111 11.58 -9.76 2.89
N MET A 112 10.85 -8.69 3.25
CA MET A 112 10.60 -7.54 2.37
C MET A 112 11.93 -6.87 2.04
N ALA A 113 12.34 -6.93 0.78
CA ALA A 113 13.68 -6.55 0.35
C ALA A 113 13.70 -5.30 -0.54
N GLU A 114 12.60 -4.97 -1.20
CA GLU A 114 12.57 -3.81 -2.09
C GLU A 114 11.15 -3.29 -2.30
N HIS A 115 10.99 -1.97 -2.36
CA HIS A 115 9.67 -1.33 -2.38
C HIS A 115 9.57 -0.14 -3.33
N TRP A 116 8.46 -0.10 -4.04
CA TRP A 116 7.96 1.05 -4.79
C TRP A 116 6.51 1.31 -4.41
N ASP A 117 6.06 2.54 -4.58
CA ASP A 117 4.65 2.88 -4.49
C ASP A 117 4.21 3.83 -5.61
N VAL A 118 2.89 3.79 -5.86
CA VAL A 118 2.17 4.85 -6.55
C VAL A 118 1.12 5.38 -5.58
N VAL A 119 1.25 6.65 -5.23
CA VAL A 119 0.34 7.34 -4.33
C VAL A 119 -0.49 8.33 -5.12
N GLN A 120 -1.82 8.15 -5.12
CA GLN A 120 -2.75 9.07 -5.75
C GLN A 120 -3.66 9.70 -4.70
N PRO A 121 -3.85 11.03 -4.68
CA PRO A 121 -4.96 11.65 -3.96
C PRO A 121 -6.29 11.02 -4.34
N LEU A 122 -7.27 11.03 -3.43
CA LEU A 122 -8.59 10.49 -3.77
C LEU A 122 -9.15 11.18 -5.03
N PRO A 123 -9.56 10.39 -6.04
CA PRO A 123 -10.19 10.87 -7.27
C PRO A 123 -11.37 11.84 -7.09
N GLU A 124 -12.17 11.61 -6.05
CA GLU A 124 -13.38 12.35 -5.74
C GLU A 124 -13.75 12.17 -4.25
N PRO A 125 -14.56 13.07 -3.65
CA PRO A 125 -15.11 12.86 -2.32
C PRO A 125 -15.93 11.57 -2.24
N GLY A 126 -15.67 10.75 -1.20
CA GLY A 126 -16.37 9.48 -1.02
C GLY A 126 -15.97 8.39 -2.02
N TYR A 127 -14.80 8.53 -2.66
CA TYR A 127 -14.26 7.52 -3.57
C TYR A 127 -14.25 6.12 -2.94
N ASP A 128 -14.85 5.16 -3.65
CA ASP A 128 -14.77 3.74 -3.34
C ASP A 128 -14.21 3.01 -4.58
N PRO A 129 -13.03 2.37 -4.51
CA PRO A 129 -12.44 1.66 -5.64
C PRO A 129 -13.28 0.48 -6.13
N MET A 130 -14.30 0.03 -5.36
CA MET A 130 -15.23 -1.01 -5.79
C MET A 130 -16.48 -0.47 -6.48
N LYS A 131 -16.69 0.84 -6.50
CA LYS A 131 -17.79 1.48 -7.23
C LYS A 131 -17.48 1.47 -8.73
N PRO A 132 -18.35 0.93 -9.59
CA PRO A 132 -18.19 1.06 -11.03
C PRO A 132 -18.12 2.54 -11.45
N SER A 133 -17.20 2.87 -12.34
CA SER A 133 -17.09 4.23 -12.86
C SER A 133 -18.29 4.58 -13.74
N SER A 134 -18.59 5.88 -13.80
CA SER A 134 -19.40 6.49 -14.85
C SER A 134 -18.49 7.26 -15.79
N GLU A 135 -18.92 7.45 -17.03
CA GLU A 135 -18.15 8.26 -17.97
C GLU A 135 -17.98 9.70 -17.46
N ASN A 136 -16.74 10.19 -17.56
CA ASN A 136 -16.37 11.59 -17.37
C ASN A 136 -15.05 11.82 -18.12
N LEU A 137 -15.15 12.04 -19.44
CA LEU A 137 -13.97 12.27 -20.27
C LEU A 137 -13.29 13.61 -19.99
N ASP A 138 -14.05 14.62 -19.55
CA ASP A 138 -13.55 15.95 -19.20
C ASP A 138 -12.51 15.89 -18.09
N ARG A 139 -12.68 14.97 -17.14
CA ARG A 139 -11.68 14.69 -16.10
C ARG A 139 -10.32 14.33 -16.72
N PHE A 140 -10.30 13.48 -17.74
CA PHE A 140 -9.06 13.06 -18.38
C PHE A 140 -8.49 14.16 -19.28
N ARG A 141 -9.36 14.93 -19.96
CA ARG A 141 -8.92 16.13 -20.69
C ARG A 141 -8.19 17.11 -19.78
N ALA A 142 -8.76 17.39 -18.60
CA ALA A 142 -8.14 18.25 -17.60
C ALA A 142 -6.83 17.67 -17.05
N LEU A 143 -6.81 16.36 -16.72
CA LEU A 143 -5.63 15.68 -16.19
C LEU A 143 -4.43 15.72 -17.15
N PHE A 144 -4.69 15.54 -18.45
CA PHE A 144 -3.66 15.48 -19.48
C PHE A 144 -3.50 16.79 -20.26
N ALA A 145 -4.17 17.86 -19.86
CA ALA A 145 -4.20 19.15 -20.55
C ALA A 145 -4.52 19.02 -22.06
N ILE A 146 -5.46 18.15 -22.42
CA ILE A 146 -5.93 17.98 -23.79
C ILE A 146 -6.96 19.07 -24.10
N ALA A 147 -6.67 19.89 -25.11
CA ALA A 147 -7.63 20.84 -25.67
C ALA A 147 -8.63 20.13 -26.58
N ASP A 148 -9.81 20.74 -26.76
CA ASP A 148 -10.86 20.26 -27.67
C ASP A 148 -10.52 20.44 -29.15
#